data_AF-A0AA35X8D7-F1
#
_entry.id   AF-A0AA35X8D7-F1
#
_cell.length_a   1.000
_cell.length_b   1.000
_cell.length_c   1.000
_cell.angle_alpha   90.00
_cell.angle_beta   90.00
_cell.angle_gamma   90.00
#
_symmetry.space_group_name_H-M   'P 1'
#
loop_
_entity.id
_entity.type
_entity.pdbx_description
1 polymer ?
#
loop_
_entity_poly.entity_id
_entity_poly.type
_entity_poly.pdbx_seq_one_letter_code
_entity_poly.pdbx_strand_id
1 'polypeptide(L)'
;MSAINEEGEGLSSPRRPTHSPTLLRKGIPGERKPLKEKLITYYEQLFKGEDPSQGNPRFWEEFFLLKVNIQYFQTTMSEMKTWELISLKKSLSLLFVQCCTTLQLDDNVIRNINALQTLCVLLRSTFDKKLSDSSFDVIDVVIGFDSAECQMRVSVASN
;
A
#
# COMPACT_ATOMS: atom_id res chain seq x y z
N MET A 1 80.62 -21.00 23.43
CA MET A 1 81.28 -19.73 23.78
C MET A 1 80.33 -18.63 23.30
N SER A 2 79.69 -17.83 24.16
CA SER A 2 80.28 -16.89 25.13
C SER A 2 81.01 -15.75 24.40
N ALA A 3 80.79 -14.46 24.65
CA ALA A 3 79.92 -13.79 25.63
C ALA A 3 79.61 -12.33 25.18
N ILE A 4 78.43 -11.83 25.59
CA ILE A 4 78.14 -10.55 26.27
C ILE A 4 79.10 -9.34 26.07
N ASN A 5 78.52 -8.16 25.75
CA ASN A 5 78.73 -6.77 26.27
C ASN A 5 78.52 -5.72 25.13
N GLU A 6 78.10 -4.44 25.30
CA GLU A 6 77.43 -3.66 26.37
C GLU A 6 76.92 -2.29 25.81
N GLU A 7 75.86 -1.71 26.42
CA GLU A 7 75.61 -0.27 26.75
C GLU A 7 75.57 0.91 25.71
N GLY A 8 74.76 1.94 26.03
CA GLY A 8 74.86 3.33 25.51
C GLY A 8 73.73 3.81 24.56
N GLU A 9 72.58 4.26 25.05
CA GLU A 9 72.23 5.68 25.35
C GLU A 9 71.86 6.57 24.12
N GLY A 10 70.66 7.18 24.10
CA GLY A 10 70.35 8.25 23.12
C GLY A 10 68.89 8.54 22.71
N LEU A 11 68.18 9.37 23.50
CA LEU A 11 67.13 10.34 23.09
C LEU A 11 65.85 9.91 22.29
N SER A 12 64.76 9.77 23.06
CA SER A 12 63.58 10.68 23.02
C SER A 12 62.94 11.13 21.69
N SER A 13 61.84 10.48 21.26
CA SER A 13 60.54 11.17 21.00
C SER A 13 59.35 10.23 20.71
N PRO A 14 58.08 10.67 20.90
CA PRO A 14 56.96 9.77 21.13
C PRO A 14 56.01 9.49 19.94
N ARG A 15 55.49 8.26 19.92
CA ARG A 15 54.15 7.81 19.45
C ARG A 15 53.63 8.30 18.09
N ARG A 16 53.49 7.35 17.16
CA ARG A 16 52.27 7.22 16.32
C ARG A 16 51.68 5.82 16.52
N PRO A 17 50.45 5.66 17.05
CA PRO A 17 49.81 4.36 17.15
C PRO A 17 49.44 3.81 15.77
N THR A 18 49.85 2.56 15.57
CA THR A 18 49.24 1.53 14.72
C THR A 18 47.82 1.80 14.22
N HIS A 19 47.60 1.61 12.92
CA HIS A 19 46.26 1.51 12.33
C HIS A 19 45.43 0.45 13.06
N SER A 20 44.37 0.87 13.75
CA SER A 20 43.33 -0.03 14.19
C SER A 20 42.46 -0.43 12.98
N PRO A 21 42.17 -1.72 12.76
CA PRO A 21 41.15 -2.11 11.80
C PRO A 21 39.80 -1.66 12.38
N THR A 22 39.14 -0.71 11.71
CA THR A 22 37.78 -0.30 12.06
C THR A 22 36.88 -1.51 11.94
N LEU A 23 36.51 -2.09 13.09
CA LEU A 23 35.48 -3.13 13.16
C LEU A 23 34.15 -2.50 12.75
N LEU A 24 33.86 -2.56 11.45
CA LEU A 24 32.53 -2.32 10.91
C LEU A 24 31.59 -3.34 11.53
N ARG A 25 30.95 -2.94 12.63
CA ARG A 25 29.89 -3.67 13.30
C ARG A 25 28.76 -3.89 12.30
N LYS A 26 28.83 -5.01 11.57
CA LYS A 26 27.76 -5.49 10.70
C LYS A 26 26.54 -5.64 11.60
N GLY A 27 25.66 -4.63 11.56
CA GLY A 27 24.43 -4.65 12.31
C GLY A 27 23.70 -5.93 11.95
N ILE A 28 23.30 -6.69 12.97
CA ILE A 28 22.32 -7.76 12.83
C ILE A 28 21.17 -7.17 11.99
N PRO A 29 20.64 -7.87 10.97
CA PRO A 29 19.45 -7.43 10.27
C PRO A 29 18.25 -7.58 11.21
N GLY A 30 18.18 -6.70 12.20
CA GLY A 30 17.04 -6.54 13.07
C GLY A 30 15.84 -6.21 12.21
N GLU A 31 14.70 -6.78 12.59
CA GLU A 31 13.43 -6.70 11.89
C GLU A 31 13.02 -5.24 11.64
N ARG A 32 13.50 -4.68 10.52
CA ARG A 32 12.85 -3.55 9.89
C ARG A 32 11.56 -4.11 9.32
N LYS A 33 10.52 -4.20 10.18
CA LYS A 33 9.12 -4.22 9.74
C LYS A 33 9.06 -3.17 8.62
N PRO A 34 8.81 -3.57 7.36
CA PRO A 34 8.90 -2.64 6.24
C PRO A 34 7.99 -1.46 6.57
N LEU A 35 8.50 -0.25 6.38
CA LEU A 35 7.71 0.97 6.56
C LEU A 35 6.44 0.80 5.76
N LYS A 36 5.30 0.56 6.45
CA LYS A 36 4.03 0.32 5.77
C LYS A 36 3.72 1.55 4.95
N GLU A 37 3.66 1.37 3.64
CA GLU A 37 3.34 2.40 2.68
C GLU A 37 1.98 3.02 3.06
N LYS A 38 1.85 4.36 3.00
CA LYS A 38 0.63 5.06 3.44
C LYS A 38 -0.63 4.49 2.77
N LEU A 39 -0.49 4.08 1.51
CA LEU A 39 -1.54 3.43 0.73
C LEU A 39 -1.94 2.05 1.26
N ILE A 40 -1.00 1.25 1.78
CA ILE A 40 -1.29 -0.04 2.42
C ILE A 40 -2.16 0.18 3.66
N THR A 41 -1.86 1.21 4.47
CA THR A 41 -2.70 1.57 5.62
C THR A 41 -4.12 1.95 5.18
N TYR A 42 -4.26 2.70 4.08
CA TYR A 42 -5.58 3.04 3.53
C TYR A 42 -6.35 1.82 3.00
N TYR A 43 -5.69 0.89 2.32
CA TYR A 43 -6.29 -0.38 1.94
C TYR A 43 -6.70 -1.20 3.17
N GLU A 44 -5.85 -1.29 4.20
CA GLU A 44 -6.17 -1.98 5.46
C GLU A 44 -7.39 -1.39 6.20
N GLN A 45 -7.66 -0.08 6.05
CA GLN A 45 -8.86 0.56 6.61
C GLN A 45 -10.11 0.21 5.79
N LEU A 46 -10.06 0.42 4.46
CA LEU A 46 -11.17 0.08 3.56
C LEU A 46 -11.56 -1.40 3.69
N PHE A 47 -10.57 -2.29 3.76
CA PHE A 47 -10.72 -3.73 3.94
C PHE A 47 -11.06 -4.21 5.36
N LYS A 48 -11.27 -3.28 6.32
CA LYS A 48 -11.92 -3.57 7.61
C LYS A 48 -13.37 -3.12 7.67
N GLY A 49 -13.89 -2.49 6.61
CA GLY A 49 -15.19 -1.84 6.63
C GLY A 49 -15.16 -0.41 7.22
N GLU A 50 -13.97 0.14 7.46
CA GLU A 50 -13.81 1.53 7.91
C GLU A 50 -13.96 2.50 6.73
N ASP A 51 -14.62 3.65 6.94
CA ASP A 51 -14.64 4.76 5.99
C ASP A 51 -13.69 5.88 6.49
N PRO A 52 -12.42 5.89 6.02
CA PRO A 52 -11.44 6.91 6.41
C PRO A 52 -11.76 8.31 5.86
N SER A 53 -12.73 8.46 4.96
CA SER A 53 -13.10 9.77 4.39
C SER A 53 -13.99 10.62 5.31
N GLN A 54 -14.72 10.00 6.25
CA GLN A 54 -15.53 10.71 7.27
C GLN A 54 -14.68 11.67 8.14
N GLY A 55 -13.41 11.33 8.38
CA GLY A 55 -12.48 12.14 9.18
C GLY A 55 -11.56 13.06 8.36
N ASN A 56 -11.52 12.93 7.04
CA ASN A 56 -10.68 13.75 6.16
C ASN A 56 -11.37 13.98 4.80
N PRO A 57 -11.90 15.18 4.50
CA PRO A 57 -12.56 15.46 3.23
C PRO A 57 -11.63 15.38 2.01
N ARG A 58 -10.30 15.46 2.21
CA ARG A 58 -9.30 15.29 1.14
C ARG A 58 -8.74 13.88 1.07
N PHE A 59 -9.33 12.91 1.78
CA PHE A 59 -8.86 11.53 1.79
C PHE A 59 -8.70 10.96 0.38
N TRP A 60 -9.72 11.11 -0.47
CA TRP A 60 -9.71 10.57 -1.84
C TRP A 60 -8.68 11.28 -2.73
N GLU A 61 -8.50 12.59 -2.56
CA GLU A 61 -7.44 13.34 -3.23
C GLU A 61 -6.04 12.83 -2.86
N GLU A 62 -5.79 12.57 -1.57
CA GLU A 62 -4.52 12.01 -1.09
C GLU A 62 -4.34 10.55 -1.52
N PHE A 63 -5.42 9.75 -1.49
CA PHE A 63 -5.43 8.33 -1.85
C PHE A 63 -5.08 8.12 -3.32
N PHE A 64 -5.75 8.83 -4.25
CA PHE A 64 -5.47 8.72 -5.68
C PHE A 64 -4.16 9.43 -6.09
N LEU A 65 -3.56 10.27 -5.23
CA LEU A 65 -2.22 10.79 -5.48
C LEU A 65 -1.12 9.74 -5.27
N LEU A 66 -1.39 8.69 -4.47
CA LEU A 66 -0.46 7.59 -4.22
C LEU A 66 -0.51 6.56 -5.35
N LYS A 67 0.67 6.06 -5.74
CA LYS A 67 0.81 5.03 -6.77
C LYS A 67 0.15 3.73 -6.32
N VAL A 68 -0.78 3.21 -7.12
CA VAL A 68 -1.50 1.95 -6.84
C VAL A 68 -0.57 0.78 -6.60
N ASN A 69 -0.70 0.14 -5.43
CA ASN A 69 0.01 -1.10 -5.12
C ASN A 69 -0.82 -2.31 -5.57
N ILE A 70 -0.78 -2.54 -6.89
CA ILE A 70 -1.55 -3.57 -7.60
C ILE A 70 -1.38 -4.94 -6.95
N GLN A 71 -0.13 -5.35 -6.68
CA GLN A 71 0.19 -6.66 -6.12
C GLN A 71 -0.45 -6.86 -4.75
N TYR A 72 -0.34 -5.87 -3.86
CA TYR A 72 -0.94 -5.95 -2.52
C TYR A 72 -2.46 -6.08 -2.61
N PHE A 73 -3.12 -5.22 -3.38
CA PHE A 73 -4.59 -5.24 -3.52
C PHE A 73 -5.09 -6.58 -4.06
N GLN A 74 -4.45 -7.11 -5.12
CA GLN A 74 -4.83 -8.40 -5.71
C GLN A 74 -4.63 -9.55 -4.73
N THR A 75 -3.49 -9.61 -4.04
CA THR A 75 -3.20 -10.65 -3.04
C THR A 75 -4.23 -10.60 -1.91
N THR A 76 -4.49 -9.43 -1.33
CA THR A 76 -5.47 -9.27 -0.23
C THR A 76 -6.89 -9.68 -0.66
N MET A 77 -7.37 -9.24 -1.84
CA MET A 77 -8.67 -9.66 -2.37
C MET A 77 -8.72 -11.18 -2.67
N SER A 78 -7.60 -11.76 -3.09
CA SER A 78 -7.50 -13.21 -3.35
C SER A 78 -7.52 -14.05 -2.07
N GLU A 79 -6.98 -13.54 -0.97
CA GLU A 79 -6.91 -14.22 0.33
C GLU A 79 -8.22 -14.17 1.13
N MET A 80 -9.02 -13.11 0.97
CA MET A 80 -10.32 -12.95 1.65
C MET A 80 -11.32 -14.06 1.33
N LYS A 81 -12.14 -14.46 2.28
CA LYS A 81 -13.25 -15.40 2.07
C LYS A 81 -14.48 -14.67 1.50
N THR A 82 -15.38 -15.43 0.86
CA THR A 82 -16.61 -14.90 0.24
C THR A 82 -17.46 -14.07 1.24
N TRP A 83 -17.54 -14.49 2.51
CA TRP A 83 -18.26 -13.75 3.55
C TRP A 83 -17.58 -12.44 3.99
N GLU A 84 -16.24 -12.35 3.89
CA GLU A 84 -15.48 -11.11 4.16
C GLU A 84 -15.71 -10.11 3.03
N LEU A 85 -15.76 -10.57 1.78
CA LEU A 85 -16.11 -9.71 0.63
C LEU A 85 -17.55 -9.18 0.72
N ILE A 86 -18.49 -10.00 1.22
CA ILE A 86 -19.89 -9.58 1.45
C ILE A 86 -19.97 -8.50 2.54
N SER A 87 -19.23 -8.63 3.65
CA SER A 87 -19.23 -7.59 4.69
C SER A 87 -18.56 -6.29 4.24
N LEU A 88 -17.61 -6.36 3.30
CA LEU A 88 -16.92 -5.23 2.70
C LEU A 88 -17.65 -4.54 1.54
N LYS A 89 -18.82 -5.05 1.10
CA LYS A 89 -19.63 -4.47 0.01
C LYS A 89 -19.72 -2.95 0.06
N LYS A 90 -20.02 -2.36 1.22
CA LYS A 90 -20.12 -0.89 1.38
C LYS A 90 -18.80 -0.17 1.06
N SER A 91 -17.66 -0.67 1.54
CA SER A 91 -16.34 -0.09 1.27
C SER A 91 -15.92 -0.26 -0.19
N LEU A 92 -16.24 -1.42 -0.80
CA LEU A 92 -15.95 -1.68 -2.21
C LEU A 92 -16.80 -0.80 -3.14
N SER A 93 -18.08 -0.61 -2.84
CA SER A 93 -18.95 0.32 -3.56
C SER A 93 -18.55 1.78 -3.36
N LEU A 94 -18.14 2.19 -2.15
CA LEU A 94 -17.57 3.52 -1.93
C LEU A 94 -16.30 3.73 -2.77
N LEU A 95 -15.37 2.77 -2.77
CA LEU A 95 -14.15 2.82 -3.58
C LEU A 95 -14.47 2.89 -5.08
N PHE A 96 -15.43 2.08 -5.56
CA PHE A 96 -15.88 2.10 -6.95
C PHE A 96 -16.44 3.47 -7.35
N VAL A 97 -17.39 4.01 -6.56
CA VAL A 97 -17.98 5.34 -6.81
C VAL A 97 -16.89 6.41 -6.83
N GLN A 98 -15.95 6.39 -5.89
CA GLN A 98 -14.88 7.39 -5.81
C GLN A 98 -13.87 7.30 -6.97
N CYS A 99 -13.61 6.10 -7.49
CA CYS A 99 -12.85 5.95 -8.74
C CYS A 99 -13.59 6.62 -9.91
N CYS A 100 -14.90 6.39 -10.05
CA CYS A 100 -15.72 7.01 -11.09
C CYS A 100 -15.81 8.53 -10.95
N THR A 101 -16.05 9.04 -9.73
CA THR A 101 -16.10 10.49 -9.43
C THR A 101 -14.79 11.18 -9.78
N THR A 102 -13.65 10.60 -9.41
CA THR A 102 -12.32 11.14 -9.75
C THR A 102 -12.15 11.20 -11.27
N LEU A 103 -12.43 10.10 -11.98
CA LEU A 103 -12.34 10.04 -13.45
C LEU A 103 -13.27 11.00 -14.20
N GLN A 104 -14.34 11.48 -13.57
CA GLN A 104 -15.32 12.39 -14.17
C GLN A 104 -15.10 13.87 -13.82
N LEU A 105 -14.64 14.17 -12.61
CA LEU A 105 -14.63 15.53 -12.05
C LEU A 105 -13.24 16.09 -11.76
N ASP A 106 -12.18 15.28 -11.84
CA ASP A 106 -10.82 15.68 -11.51
C ASP A 106 -9.97 15.87 -12.77
N ASP A 107 -9.36 17.05 -12.91
CA ASP A 107 -8.42 17.34 -14.02
C ASP A 107 -7.02 16.72 -13.79
N ASN A 108 -6.75 16.20 -12.58
CA ASN A 108 -5.43 15.67 -12.24
C ASN A 108 -5.17 14.31 -12.89
N VAL A 109 -4.42 14.32 -13.99
CA VAL A 109 -4.01 13.12 -14.76
C VAL A 109 -3.38 12.02 -13.89
N ILE A 110 -2.61 12.35 -12.84
CA ILE A 110 -2.01 11.35 -11.95
C ILE A 110 -3.11 10.65 -11.14
N ARG A 111 -4.04 11.43 -10.55
CA ARG A 111 -5.17 10.89 -9.79
C ARG A 111 -6.09 10.06 -10.68
N ASN A 112 -6.32 10.49 -11.92
CA ASN A 112 -7.11 9.74 -12.90
C ASN A 112 -6.45 8.41 -13.29
N ILE A 113 -5.14 8.38 -13.54
CA ILE A 113 -4.41 7.14 -13.84
C ILE A 113 -4.48 6.17 -12.65
N ASN A 114 -4.28 6.66 -11.42
CA ASN A 114 -4.33 5.82 -10.22
C ASN A 114 -5.76 5.36 -9.89
N ALA A 115 -6.78 6.19 -10.12
CA ALA A 115 -8.19 5.83 -9.98
C ALA A 115 -8.57 4.73 -10.99
N LEU A 116 -8.19 4.88 -12.26
CA LEU A 116 -8.42 3.85 -13.28
C LEU A 116 -7.69 2.54 -12.96
N GLN A 117 -6.43 2.61 -12.53
CA GLN A 117 -5.69 1.41 -12.11
C GLN A 117 -6.35 0.72 -10.91
N THR A 118 -6.79 1.48 -9.91
CA THR A 118 -7.50 0.93 -8.73
C THR A 118 -8.81 0.26 -9.16
N LEU A 119 -9.58 0.90 -10.04
CA LEU A 119 -10.83 0.36 -10.59
C LEU A 119 -10.59 -0.94 -11.40
N CYS A 120 -9.59 -0.97 -12.28
CA CYS A 120 -9.22 -2.17 -13.04
C CYS A 120 -8.82 -3.34 -12.11
N VAL A 121 -8.08 -3.06 -11.05
CA VAL A 121 -7.63 -4.08 -10.09
C VAL A 121 -8.79 -4.57 -9.22
N LEU A 122 -9.68 -3.68 -8.76
CA LEU A 122 -10.90 -4.02 -8.04
C LEU A 122 -11.79 -4.95 -8.86
N LEU A 123 -12.09 -4.56 -10.11
CA LEU A 123 -12.92 -5.37 -11.01
C LEU A 123 -12.28 -6.72 -11.28
N ARG A 124 -11.00 -6.74 -11.71
CA ARG A 124 -10.28 -8.00 -12.00
C ARG A 124 -10.27 -8.95 -10.81
N SER A 125 -9.92 -8.46 -9.62
CA SER A 125 -9.84 -9.31 -8.41
C SER A 125 -11.22 -9.89 -8.05
N THR A 126 -12.29 -9.12 -8.24
CA THR A 126 -13.66 -9.58 -8.00
C THR A 126 -14.12 -10.61 -9.05
N PHE A 127 -13.77 -10.41 -10.33
CA PHE A 127 -14.07 -11.38 -11.40
C PHE A 127 -13.29 -12.69 -11.23
N ASP A 128 -11.99 -12.62 -10.92
CA ASP A 128 -11.15 -13.78 -10.62
C ASP A 128 -11.76 -14.58 -9.44
N LYS A 129 -12.36 -13.88 -8.45
CA LYS A 129 -13.12 -14.52 -7.35
C LYS A 129 -14.37 -15.25 -7.83
N LYS A 130 -15.19 -14.65 -8.70
CA LYS A 130 -16.40 -15.28 -9.26
C LYS A 130 -16.10 -16.56 -10.04
N LEU A 131 -14.95 -16.63 -10.71
CA LEU A 131 -14.50 -17.84 -11.39
C LEU A 131 -14.13 -18.97 -10.41
N SER A 132 -13.71 -18.63 -9.18
CA SER A 132 -13.41 -19.60 -8.11
C SER A 132 -14.62 -20.02 -7.27
N ASP A 133 -15.63 -19.15 -7.13
CA ASP A 133 -16.85 -19.38 -6.36
C ASP A 133 -18.05 -18.92 -7.21
N SER A 134 -18.66 -19.86 -7.94
CA SER A 134 -19.74 -19.60 -8.90
C SER A 134 -21.01 -18.98 -8.30
N SER A 135 -21.08 -18.94 -6.96
CA SER A 135 -22.14 -18.32 -6.16
C SER A 135 -22.05 -16.79 -6.10
N PHE A 136 -20.93 -16.21 -6.53
CA PHE A 136 -20.55 -14.82 -6.22
C PHE A 136 -20.98 -13.82 -7.31
N ASP A 137 -21.86 -12.88 -6.96
CA ASP A 137 -22.26 -11.80 -7.88
C ASP A 137 -21.36 -10.57 -7.74
N VAL A 138 -20.44 -10.42 -8.71
CA VAL A 138 -19.54 -9.28 -8.88
C VAL A 138 -20.29 -7.95 -8.91
N ILE A 139 -21.47 -7.89 -9.53
CA ILE A 139 -22.21 -6.64 -9.72
C ILE A 139 -22.80 -6.20 -8.37
N ASP A 140 -23.41 -7.12 -7.63
CA ASP A 140 -23.96 -6.79 -6.32
C ASP A 140 -22.87 -6.49 -5.28
N VAL A 141 -21.69 -7.11 -5.36
CA VAL A 141 -20.60 -6.85 -4.40
C VAL A 141 -19.84 -5.54 -4.69
N VAL A 142 -19.63 -5.18 -5.96
CA VAL A 142 -18.89 -3.96 -6.32
C VAL A 142 -19.81 -2.75 -6.41
N ILE A 143 -20.97 -2.88 -7.03
CA ILE A 143 -21.87 -1.75 -7.32
C ILE A 143 -23.03 -1.70 -6.32
N GLY A 144 -23.54 -2.87 -5.92
CA GLY A 144 -24.78 -3.01 -5.16
C GLY A 144 -25.99 -2.67 -6.02
N PHE A 145 -26.97 -3.59 -6.08
CA PHE A 145 -28.15 -3.42 -6.94
C PHE A 145 -28.89 -2.08 -6.69
N ASP A 146 -29.00 -1.65 -5.42
CA ASP A 146 -29.63 -0.39 -5.02
C ASP A 146 -28.92 0.89 -5.54
N SER A 147 -27.60 0.86 -5.72
CA SER A 147 -26.84 2.07 -6.12
C SER A 147 -26.89 2.30 -7.63
N ALA A 148 -26.92 1.21 -8.42
CA ALA A 148 -27.05 1.27 -9.87
C ALA A 148 -28.37 1.92 -10.30
N GLU A 149 -29.49 1.60 -9.63
CA GLU A 149 -30.78 2.22 -9.92
C GLU A 149 -30.77 3.72 -9.57
N CYS A 150 -30.17 4.11 -8.44
CA CYS A 150 -30.10 5.50 -8.02
C CYS A 150 -29.33 6.38 -9.02
N GLN A 151 -28.17 5.94 -9.52
CA GLN A 151 -27.42 6.72 -10.51
C GLN A 151 -28.09 6.77 -11.89
N MET A 152 -28.79 5.72 -12.32
CA MET A 152 -29.60 5.77 -13.55
C MET A 152 -30.78 6.73 -13.43
N ARG A 153 -31.50 6.75 -12.29
CA ARG A 153 -32.66 7.65 -12.11
C ARG A 153 -32.27 9.12 -12.08
N VAL A 154 -31.12 9.48 -11.50
CA VAL A 154 -30.60 10.86 -11.55
C VAL A 154 -30.30 11.31 -12.99
N SER A 155 -29.77 10.40 -13.81
CA SER A 155 -29.45 10.68 -15.22
C SER A 155 -30.70 10.86 -16.09
N VAL A 156 -31.79 10.13 -15.79
CA VAL A 156 -33.05 10.21 -16.54
C VAL A 156 -33.96 11.35 -16.08
N ALA A 157 -33.87 11.77 -14.81
CA ALA A 157 -34.69 12.85 -14.25
C ALA A 157 -34.21 14.28 -14.62
N SER A 158 -33.16 14.40 -15.43
CA SER A 158 -32.52 15.68 -15.79
C SER A 158 -32.88 16.17 -17.21
N ASN A 159 -34.00 15.72 -17.78
CA ASN A 159 -34.47 16.08 -19.13
C ASN A 159 -35.97 16.36 -19.17
#